data_AF-A0A349NJJ5-F1
#
_entry.id   AF-A0A349NJJ5-F1
#
_cell.length_a   1.000
_cell.length_b   1.000
_cell.length_c   1.000
_cell.angle_alpha   90.00
_cell.angle_beta   90.00
_cell.angle_gamma   90.00
#
_symmetry.space_group_name_H-M   'P 1'
#
loop_
_entity.id
_entity.type
_entity.pdbx_description
1 polymer ?
#
loop_
_entity_poly.entity_id
_entity_poly.type
_entity_poly.pdbx_seq_one_letter_code
_entity_poly.pdbx_strand_id
1 'polypeptide(L)' 'MKKYDYLIVGSGLFGATFAYRAHKAGKSCLVLDKRSQLGGN' A
#
# COMPACT_ATOMS: atom_id res chain seq x y z
N MET A 1 15.07 -6.27 -10.19
CA MET A 1 13.75 -6.45 -9.55
C MET A 1 13.75 -5.62 -8.27
N LYS A 2 12.77 -4.72 -8.05
CA LYS A 2 12.68 -4.00 -6.76
C LYS A 2 12.16 -4.94 -5.68
N LYS A 3 12.80 -4.97 -4.52
CA LYS A 3 12.37 -5.74 -3.34
C LYS A 3 11.47 -4.85 -2.49
N TYR A 4 10.36 -5.40 -2.01
CA TYR A 4 9.45 -4.75 -1.08
C TYR A 4 9.26 -5.63 0.15
N ASP A 5 9.08 -5.03 1.31
CA ASP A 5 8.76 -5.76 2.55
C ASP A 5 7.30 -6.19 2.59
N TYR A 6 6.41 -5.39 2.00
CA TYR A 6 4.97 -5.67 1.94
C TYR A 6 4.39 -5.49 0.53
N LEU A 7 3.48 -6.39 0.17
CA LEU A 7 2.55 -6.24 -0.95
C LEU A 7 1.16 -6.00 -0.38
N ILE A 8 0.53 -4.90 -0.78
CA ILE A 8 -0.80 -4.47 -0.32
C ILE A 8 -1.71 -4.40 -1.54
N VAL A 9 -2.83 -5.12 -1.52
CA VAL A 9 -3.82 -5.13 -2.60
C VAL A 9 -5.05 -4.34 -2.17
N GLY A 10 -5.31 -3.25 -2.88
CA GLY A 10 -6.35 -2.25 -2.59
C GLY A 10 -5.80 -1.00 -1.92
N SER A 11 -6.12 0.18 -2.48
CA SER A 11 -5.73 1.49 -1.94
C SER A 11 -6.79 2.11 -1.02
N GLY A 12 -7.71 1.30 -0.50
CA GLY A 12 -8.73 1.74 0.45
C GLY A 12 -8.15 2.22 1.78
N LEU A 13 -8.99 2.82 2.63
CA LEU A 13 -8.60 3.45 3.90
C LEU A 13 -7.64 2.58 4.73
N PHE A 14 -7.95 1.29 4.91
CA PHE A 14 -7.12 0.39 5.71
C PHE A 14 -5.77 0.07 5.05
N GLY A 15 -5.76 -0.22 3.75
CA GLY A 15 -4.53 -0.50 3.00
C GLY A 15 -3.59 0.70 3.01
N ALA A 16 -4.14 1.90 2.78
CA ALA A 16 -3.40 3.15 2.84
C ALA A 16 -2.87 3.45 4.25
N THR A 17 -3.70 3.22 5.29
CA THR A 17 -3.30 3.43 6.69
C THR A 17 -2.17 2.47 7.10
N PHE A 18 -2.25 1.21 6.69
CA PHE A 18 -1.19 0.24 6.94
C PHE A 18 0.09 0.63 6.20
N ALA A 19 0.01 0.95 4.90
CA ALA A 19 1.15 1.39 4.11
C ALA A 19 1.85 2.59 4.75
N TYR A 20 1.08 3.58 5.24
CA TYR A 20 1.59 4.74 5.95
C TYR A 20 2.35 4.37 7.23
N ARG A 21 1.78 3.50 8.07
CA ARG A 21 2.42 3.06 9.32
C ARG A 21 3.65 2.19 9.06
N ALA A 22 3.59 1.30 8.08
CA ALA A 22 4.71 0.45 7.67
C ALA A 22 5.86 1.31 7.13
N HIS A 23 5.55 2.32 6.32
CA HIS A 23 6.54 3.27 5.83
C HIS A 23 7.21 4.04 6.96
N LYS A 24 6.43 4.54 7.95
CA LYS A 24 6.98 5.15 9.17
C LYS A 24 7.87 4.22 9.99
N ALA A 25 7.65 2.91 9.92
CA ALA A 25 8.50 1.89 10.54
C ALA A 25 9.72 1.49 9.68
N GLY A 26 10.01 2.23 8.59
CA GLY A 26 11.15 1.98 7.71
C GLY A 26 10.93 0.82 6.74
N LYS A 27 9.68 0.38 6.52
CA LYS A 27 9.34 -0.74 5.63
C LYS A 27 8.89 -0.23 4.27
N SER A 28 9.34 -0.90 3.22
CA SER A 28 8.96 -0.64 1.84
C SER A 28 7.68 -1.37 1.47
N CYS A 29 6.72 -0.67 0.87
CA CYS A 29 5.42 -1.22 0.50
C CYS A 29 5.18 -1.05 -1.01
N LEU A 30 4.67 -2.09 -1.65
CA LEU A 30 4.06 -2.01 -2.98
C LEU A 30 2.55 -2.08 -2.80
N VAL A 31 1.85 -0.99 -3.10
CA VAL A 31 0.38 -0.93 -3.08
C VAL A 31 -0.12 -1.07 -4.51
N LEU A 32 -0.98 -2.03 -4.76
CA LEU A 32 -1.62 -2.26 -6.05
C LEU A 32 -3.11 -1.98 -5.92
N ASP A 33 -3.64 -1.15 -6.82
CA ASP A 33 -5.09 -1.03 -7.01
C ASP A 33 -5.44 -1.43 -8.44
N LYS A 34 -6.56 -2.12 -8.61
CA LYS A 34 -7.08 -2.47 -9.93
C LYS A 34 -7.73 -1.25 -10.59
N ARG A 35 -8.29 -0.34 -9.79
CA ARG A 35 -9.01 0.84 -10.26
C ARG A 35 -8.03 1.95 -10.59
N SER A 36 -8.40 2.81 -11.52
CA SER A 36 -7.65 4.04 -11.83
C SER A 36 -7.78 5.10 -10.72
N GLN A 37 -8.87 5.05 -9.96
CA GLN A 37 -9.10 5.94 -8.81
C GLN A 37 -8.47 5.39 -7.53
N LEU A 38 -7.93 6.30 -6.72
CA LEU A 38 -7.41 5.99 -5.38
C LEU A 38 -8.53 5.95 -4.34
N GLY A 39 -8.29 5.27 -3.22
CA GLY A 39 -9.17 5.33 -2.04
C GLY A 39 -10.20 4.19 -1.95
N GLY A 40 -10.23 3.30 -2.93
CA GLY A 40 -11.11 2.13 -2.91
C GLY A 40 -12.52 2.42 -3.40
N ASN A 41 -13.52 2.21 -2.54
CA ASN A 41 -14.95 2.18 -2.87
C ASN A 41 -15.39 3.39 -3.69
#